data_AF-A0AAV2RF28-F1
#
_entry.id   AF-A0AAV2RF28-F1
#
_cell.length_a   1.000
_cell.length_b   1.000
_cell.length_c   1.000
_cell.angle_alpha   90.00
_cell.angle_beta   90.00
_cell.angle_gamma   90.00
#
_symmetry.space_group_name_H-M   'P 1'
#
loop_
_entity.id
_entity.type
_entity.pdbx_description
1 polymer ?
#
loop_
_entity_poly.entity_id
_entity_poly.type
_entity_poly.pdbx_seq_one_letter_code
_entity_poly.pdbx_strand_id
1 'polypeptide(L)'
;MNPLSSCFPINVPSNDPFYNSDVKCIRFVRSLPSISVELDNEEMQQINQNTAFIDASQVYGSNDIVADYVRNKSGGRLKTTDNDDTGRPMPPFGQKEGKKTDVQSCPKKIEENAPFCPISLEEDCFLAGDSRIDLVPGLIVIHTAFIRLHNNIADQLARLNTNWCNETIYQETRRIVGAFVQLITYRDWLPYLLGPKVMNDYNLNVASDGYSKTYSHVEDPTIRNVFTTAAFR
;
A
#
# COMPACT_ATOMS: atom_id res chain seq x y z
N MET A 1 -6.80 11.33 31.99
CA MET A 1 -7.25 10.97 30.63
C MET A 1 -7.69 9.53 30.65
N ASN A 2 -8.84 9.17 30.06
CA ASN A 2 -9.26 7.78 29.99
C ASN A 2 -8.38 7.06 28.94
N PRO A 3 -7.50 6.12 29.34
CA PRO A 3 -6.59 5.45 28.41
C PRO A 3 -7.31 4.59 27.36
N LEU A 4 -8.60 4.29 27.59
CA LEU A 4 -9.46 3.48 26.71
C LEU A 4 -10.23 4.31 25.66
N SER A 5 -10.10 5.64 25.64
CA SER A 5 -10.74 6.46 24.60
C SER A 5 -9.96 6.36 23.28
N SER A 6 -10.60 5.83 22.23
CA SER A 6 -10.07 5.82 20.85
C SER A 6 -9.98 7.23 20.26
N CYS A 7 -10.80 8.17 20.74
CA CYS A 7 -10.77 9.57 20.30
C CYS A 7 -9.70 10.35 21.06
N PHE A 8 -8.92 11.15 20.33
CA PHE A 8 -7.98 12.12 20.91
C PHE A 8 -8.05 13.44 20.13
N PRO A 9 -9.18 14.19 20.26
CA PRO A 9 -9.46 15.35 19.43
C PRO A 9 -8.43 16.45 19.63
N ILE A 10 -8.09 17.15 18.54
CA ILE A 10 -7.22 18.33 18.58
C ILE A 10 -8.12 19.54 18.82
N ASN A 11 -7.96 20.21 19.97
CA ASN A 11 -8.78 21.37 20.32
C ASN A 11 -8.44 22.58 19.44
N VAL A 12 -9.47 23.28 18.95
CA VAL A 12 -9.32 24.49 18.15
C VAL A 12 -9.33 25.71 19.07
N PRO A 13 -8.33 26.61 19.01
CA PRO A 13 -8.32 27.84 19.79
C PRO A 13 -9.51 28.77 19.46
N SER A 14 -9.99 29.52 20.45
CA SER A 14 -11.14 30.44 20.27
C SER A 14 -10.84 31.58 19.27
N ASN A 15 -9.58 31.94 19.13
CA ASN A 15 -9.09 32.96 18.20
C ASN A 15 -8.46 32.34 16.93
N ASP A 16 -8.84 31.12 16.57
CA ASP A 16 -8.35 30.48 15.34
C ASP A 16 -8.79 31.27 14.09
N PRO A 17 -7.85 31.65 13.21
CA PRO A 17 -8.13 32.55 12.09
C PRO A 17 -8.93 31.89 10.95
N PHE A 18 -8.93 30.56 10.85
CA PHE A 18 -9.66 29.83 9.83
C PHE A 18 -11.04 29.41 10.34
N TYR A 19 -11.10 28.86 11.54
CA TYR A 19 -12.33 28.32 12.12
C TYR A 19 -13.18 29.35 12.87
N ASN A 20 -12.63 30.52 13.24
CA ASN A 20 -13.34 31.66 13.85
C ASN A 20 -14.40 31.29 14.91
N SER A 21 -14.11 30.29 15.75
CA SER A 21 -14.99 29.66 16.77
C SER A 21 -16.12 28.72 16.30
N ASP A 22 -16.34 28.51 15.01
CA ASP A 22 -17.38 27.61 14.48
C ASP A 22 -17.08 26.12 14.72
N VAL A 23 -15.79 25.78 14.82
CA VAL A 23 -15.31 24.42 15.09
C VAL A 23 -14.58 24.40 16.42
N LYS A 24 -14.98 23.49 17.32
CA LYS A 24 -14.36 23.34 18.65
C LYS A 24 -13.18 22.38 18.68
N CYS A 25 -13.16 21.39 17.79
CA CYS A 25 -12.07 20.44 17.69
C CYS A 25 -11.98 19.80 16.29
N ILE A 26 -10.77 19.37 15.93
CA ILE A 26 -10.49 18.61 14.73
C ILE A 26 -10.52 17.11 15.09
N ARG A 27 -11.19 16.32 14.26
CA ARG A 27 -11.31 14.87 14.44
C ARG A 27 -9.93 14.21 14.37
N PHE A 28 -9.59 13.48 15.43
CA PHE A 28 -8.37 12.66 15.48
C PHE A 28 -8.64 11.40 16.30
N VAL A 29 -8.21 10.27 15.75
CA VAL A 29 -8.39 8.93 16.32
C VAL A 29 -7.01 8.36 16.60
N ARG A 30 -6.83 7.79 17.80
CA ARG A 30 -5.57 7.14 18.19
C ARG A 30 -5.37 5.89 17.33
N SER A 31 -4.13 5.64 16.93
CA SER A 31 -3.73 4.39 16.27
C SER A 31 -4.05 3.19 17.17
N LEU A 32 -4.38 2.06 16.53
CA LEU A 32 -4.62 0.81 17.26
C LEU A 32 -3.36 0.41 18.05
N PRO A 33 -3.50 0.05 19.34
CA PRO A 33 -2.39 -0.47 20.12
C PRO A 33 -2.01 -1.87 19.62
N SER A 34 -0.72 -2.21 19.66
CA SER A 34 -0.30 -3.60 19.53
C SER A 34 -0.71 -4.38 20.78
N ILE A 35 -1.32 -5.55 20.60
CA ILE A 35 -1.50 -6.50 21.70
C ILE A 35 -0.14 -7.16 21.92
N SER A 36 0.61 -6.74 22.93
CA SER A 36 1.57 -7.65 23.52
C SER A 36 0.78 -8.68 24.31
N VAL A 37 0.90 -9.95 23.91
CA VAL A 37 0.21 -11.08 24.53
C VAL A 37 0.82 -11.41 25.91
N GLU A 38 1.85 -10.68 26.32
CA GLU A 38 2.54 -10.87 27.59
C GLU A 38 2.69 -9.53 28.33
N LEU A 39 2.06 -9.46 29.51
CA LEU A 39 2.39 -8.61 30.68
C LEU A 39 1.69 -7.24 30.82
N ASP A 40 1.02 -7.08 31.96
CA ASP A 40 0.27 -5.91 32.47
C ASP A 40 1.09 -4.60 32.67
N ASN A 41 2.29 -4.46 32.09
CA ASN A 41 3.20 -3.34 32.36
C ASN A 41 3.98 -2.81 31.15
N GLU A 42 3.56 -3.10 29.92
CA GLU A 42 4.27 -2.61 28.73
C GLU A 42 3.81 -1.23 28.24
N GLU A 43 4.75 -0.46 27.70
CA GLU A 43 4.49 0.81 27.04
C GLU A 43 3.64 0.60 25.76
N MET A 44 2.67 1.47 25.53
CA MET A 44 1.78 1.36 24.36
C MET A 44 2.55 1.50 23.04
N GLN A 45 2.61 0.42 22.25
CA GLN A 45 3.15 0.40 20.89
C GLN A 45 2.03 0.37 19.83
N GLN A 46 2.39 0.61 18.56
CA GLN A 46 1.46 0.63 17.42
C GLN A 46 1.80 -0.47 16.41
N ILE A 47 0.80 -0.90 15.64
CA ILE A 47 0.92 -1.98 14.65
C ILE A 47 1.26 -1.40 13.27
N ASN A 48 2.25 -2.00 12.60
CA ASN A 48 2.44 -1.85 11.15
C ASN A 48 1.62 -2.93 10.43
N GLN A 49 0.65 -2.52 9.60
CA GLN A 49 -0.19 -3.42 8.82
C GLN A 49 0.43 -3.80 7.47
N ASN A 50 1.54 -3.14 7.07
CA ASN A 50 2.25 -3.42 5.84
C ASN A 50 3.52 -4.23 6.07
N THR A 51 4.01 -4.88 5.02
CA THR A 51 5.36 -5.46 5.05
C THR A 51 6.39 -4.34 5.23
N ALA A 52 7.44 -4.61 6.01
CA ALA A 52 8.50 -3.62 6.24
C ALA A 52 9.48 -3.51 5.06
N PHE A 53 9.51 -4.53 4.20
CA PHE A 53 10.41 -4.60 3.06
C PHE A 53 9.95 -3.71 1.90
N ILE A 54 10.91 -3.28 1.08
CA ILE A 54 10.63 -2.66 -0.22
C ILE A 54 10.36 -3.80 -1.22
N ASP A 55 9.16 -4.36 -1.17
CA ASP A 55 8.75 -5.56 -1.92
C ASP A 55 7.55 -5.31 -2.86
N ALA A 56 7.22 -4.04 -3.07
CA ALA A 56 6.06 -3.58 -3.83
C ALA A 56 4.70 -4.02 -3.23
N SER A 57 4.61 -4.24 -1.91
CA SER A 57 3.35 -4.56 -1.21
C SER A 57 2.23 -3.55 -1.44
N GLN A 58 2.54 -2.29 -1.78
CA GLN A 58 1.51 -1.32 -2.20
C GLN A 58 0.77 -1.73 -3.50
N VAL A 59 1.38 -2.60 -4.31
CA VAL A 59 0.78 -3.18 -5.53
C VAL A 59 0.16 -4.53 -5.21
N TYR A 60 0.87 -5.37 -4.44
CA TYR A 60 0.53 -6.79 -4.28
C TYR A 60 -0.23 -7.14 -3.00
N GLY A 61 -0.33 -6.24 -2.04
CA GLY A 61 -0.90 -6.50 -0.73
C GLY A 61 0.14 -6.96 0.29
N SER A 62 -0.19 -6.72 1.55
CA SER A 62 0.65 -7.09 2.71
C SER A 62 0.14 -8.34 3.44
N ASN A 63 -0.91 -8.98 2.94
CA ASN A 63 -1.47 -10.22 3.45
C ASN A 63 -2.05 -11.06 2.30
N ASP A 64 -2.18 -12.36 2.53
CA ASP A 64 -2.58 -13.32 1.50
C ASP A 64 -3.99 -13.07 0.94
N ILE A 65 -4.89 -12.51 1.76
CA ILE A 65 -6.25 -12.19 1.35
C ILE A 65 -6.24 -11.10 0.28
N VAL A 66 -5.58 -9.97 0.55
CA VAL A 66 -5.44 -8.87 -0.42
C VAL A 66 -4.62 -9.32 -1.62
N ALA A 67 -3.54 -10.06 -1.39
CA ALA A 67 -2.68 -10.55 -2.46
C ALA A 67 -3.41 -11.50 -3.41
N ASP A 68 -4.28 -12.37 -2.91
CA ASP A 68 -5.12 -13.20 -3.75
C ASP A 68 -6.21 -12.39 -4.46
N TYR A 69 -6.78 -11.40 -3.77
CA TYR A 69 -7.84 -10.56 -4.29
C TYR A 69 -7.40 -9.74 -5.50
N VAL A 70 -6.21 -9.12 -5.47
CA VAL A 70 -5.73 -8.26 -6.56
C VAL A 70 -5.32 -9.04 -7.82
N ARG A 71 -5.26 -10.37 -7.76
CA ARG A 71 -4.81 -11.22 -8.86
C ARG A 71 -5.91 -11.54 -9.85
N ASN A 72 -5.56 -11.45 -11.13
CA ASN A 72 -6.29 -12.13 -12.18
C ASN A 72 -5.86 -13.60 -12.17
N LYS A 73 -6.81 -14.52 -12.04
CA LYS A 73 -6.54 -15.97 -11.97
C LYS A 73 -6.00 -16.55 -13.29
N SER A 74 -5.92 -15.74 -14.35
CA SER A 74 -5.40 -16.09 -15.67
C SER A 74 -4.12 -15.31 -16.02
N GLY A 75 -3.16 -15.99 -16.65
CA GLY A 75 -1.96 -15.38 -17.23
C GLY A 75 -0.96 -14.80 -16.23
N GLY A 76 -1.14 -15.06 -14.93
CA GLY A 76 -0.30 -14.47 -13.88
C GLY A 76 -0.42 -12.95 -13.75
N ARG A 77 -1.55 -12.38 -14.19
CA ARG A 77 -1.81 -10.94 -14.23
C ARG A 77 -2.43 -10.41 -12.92
N LEU A 78 -2.43 -9.11 -12.76
CA LEU A 78 -3.29 -8.39 -11.80
C LEU A 78 -4.64 -8.05 -12.42
N LYS A 79 -5.68 -7.97 -11.58
CA LYS A 79 -7.00 -7.47 -11.98
C LYS A 79 -6.88 -6.01 -12.46
N THR A 80 -7.72 -5.65 -13.42
CA THR A 80 -7.89 -4.29 -13.92
C THR A 80 -9.35 -4.09 -14.28
N THR A 81 -9.79 -2.84 -14.39
CA THR A 81 -11.08 -2.52 -15.04
C THR A 81 -11.00 -2.75 -16.55
N ASP A 82 -12.14 -2.54 -17.21
CA ASP A 82 -12.16 -2.21 -18.62
C ASP A 82 -11.33 -0.95 -18.90
N ASN A 83 -10.92 -0.78 -20.16
CA ASN A 83 -10.07 0.32 -20.57
C ASN A 83 -10.71 1.69 -20.27
N ASP A 84 -9.90 2.63 -19.80
CA ASP A 84 -10.25 4.05 -19.70
C ASP A 84 -10.53 4.68 -21.08
N ASP A 85 -10.90 5.96 -21.11
CA ASP A 85 -11.14 6.73 -22.34
C ASP A 85 -9.92 6.78 -23.28
N THR A 86 -8.73 6.41 -22.80
CA THR A 86 -7.48 6.32 -23.58
C THR A 86 -7.21 4.91 -24.11
N GLY A 87 -8.11 3.95 -23.85
CA GLY A 87 -7.93 2.56 -24.25
C GLY A 87 -6.99 1.78 -23.35
N ARG A 88 -6.71 2.24 -22.12
CA ARG A 88 -5.76 1.59 -21.21
C ARG A 88 -6.41 1.13 -19.90
N PRO A 89 -5.99 -0.02 -19.35
CA PRO A 89 -6.63 -0.58 -18.15
C PRO A 89 -6.35 0.26 -16.90
N MET A 90 -7.33 0.45 -16.03
CA MET A 90 -7.18 1.11 -14.72
C MET A 90 -7.16 0.08 -13.58
N PRO A 91 -6.76 0.45 -12.35
CA PRO A 91 -6.86 -0.43 -11.19
C PRO A 91 -8.32 -0.90 -11.00
N PRO A 92 -8.56 -2.10 -10.48
CA PRO A 92 -9.91 -2.62 -10.28
C PRO A 92 -10.69 -1.77 -9.27
N PHE A 93 -12.02 -1.75 -9.39
CA PHE A 93 -12.88 -1.11 -8.39
C PHE A 93 -13.15 -2.03 -7.20
N GLY A 94 -13.28 -1.43 -6.02
CA GLY A 94 -13.74 -2.11 -4.82
C GLY A 94 -15.24 -2.31 -4.80
N GLN A 95 -15.69 -3.40 -4.20
CA GLN A 95 -17.11 -3.63 -3.99
C GLN A 95 -17.59 -2.95 -2.70
N LYS A 96 -18.76 -2.33 -2.77
CA LYS A 96 -19.42 -1.70 -1.62
C LYS A 96 -19.82 -2.76 -0.59
N GLU A 97 -19.50 -2.55 0.68
CA GLU A 97 -20.19 -3.25 1.76
C GLU A 97 -21.65 -2.76 1.83
N GLY A 98 -22.59 -3.66 1.56
CA GLY A 98 -23.99 -3.63 2.01
C GLY A 98 -24.71 -2.27 2.04
N LYS A 99 -25.16 -1.75 0.89
CA LYS A 99 -26.55 -1.26 0.86
C LYS A 99 -27.42 -2.50 0.67
N LYS A 100 -28.34 -2.76 1.60
CA LYS A 100 -29.57 -3.51 1.27
C LYS A 100 -30.19 -2.75 0.10
N THR A 101 -29.99 -3.24 -1.12
CA THR A 101 -30.61 -2.63 -2.30
C THR A 101 -32.11 -2.76 -2.11
N ASP A 102 -32.78 -1.62 -2.17
CA ASP A 102 -34.21 -1.57 -2.33
C ASP A 102 -34.62 -2.48 -3.50
N VAL A 103 -35.76 -3.10 -3.31
CA VAL A 103 -36.29 -4.24 -4.06
C VAL A 103 -36.57 -3.87 -5.52
N GLN A 104 -35.60 -3.91 -6.44
CA GLN A 104 -35.90 -4.13 -7.88
C GLN A 104 -34.72 -4.38 -8.85
N SER A 105 -33.45 -4.49 -8.42
CA SER A 105 -32.38 -4.86 -9.35
C SER A 105 -31.40 -5.84 -8.71
N CYS A 106 -31.08 -6.91 -9.42
CA CYS A 106 -30.27 -8.04 -8.99
C CYS A 106 -29.15 -7.65 -8.01
N PRO A 107 -29.08 -8.27 -6.81
CA PRO A 107 -28.01 -7.99 -5.87
C PRO A 107 -26.68 -8.41 -6.50
N LYS A 108 -25.79 -7.45 -6.77
CA LYS A 108 -24.38 -7.75 -7.05
C LYS A 108 -23.84 -8.47 -5.81
N LYS A 109 -23.44 -9.74 -5.97
CA LYS A 109 -22.82 -10.53 -4.90
C LYS A 109 -21.69 -9.71 -4.30
N ILE A 110 -21.74 -9.47 -2.99
CA ILE A 110 -20.59 -9.00 -2.22
C ILE A 110 -19.52 -10.08 -2.38
N GLU A 111 -18.39 -9.74 -3.00
CA GLU A 111 -17.19 -10.56 -3.01
C GLU A 111 -16.68 -10.60 -1.58
N GLU A 112 -16.88 -11.75 -0.94
CA GLU A 112 -16.25 -12.05 0.34
C GLU A 112 -14.76 -11.73 0.22
N ASN A 113 -14.26 -10.85 1.09
CA ASN A 113 -12.87 -10.40 1.21
C ASN A 113 -12.37 -9.25 0.29
N ALA A 114 -13.25 -8.42 -0.28
CA ALA A 114 -12.79 -7.19 -0.93
C ALA A 114 -12.05 -6.24 0.06
N PRO A 115 -10.90 -5.64 -0.32
CA PRO A 115 -10.22 -4.66 0.53
C PRO A 115 -11.08 -3.43 0.81
N PHE A 116 -10.91 -2.84 1.99
CA PHE A 116 -11.70 -1.71 2.50
C PHE A 116 -11.53 -0.43 1.65
N CYS A 117 -12.65 0.16 1.24
CA CYS A 117 -12.75 1.47 0.57
C CYS A 117 -13.08 2.56 1.62
N PRO A 118 -12.14 3.47 1.94
CA PRO A 118 -12.33 4.44 3.03
C PRO A 118 -13.23 5.63 2.66
N ILE A 119 -13.60 5.80 1.39
CA ILE A 119 -14.30 6.99 0.90
C ILE A 119 -15.82 6.74 0.90
N SER A 120 -16.53 7.54 1.68
CA SER A 120 -18.00 7.56 1.82
C SER A 120 -18.73 8.26 0.66
N LEU A 121 -18.16 8.27 -0.55
CA LEU A 121 -18.82 8.86 -1.71
C LEU A 121 -19.59 7.78 -2.47
N GLU A 122 -20.60 8.19 -3.24
CA GLU A 122 -21.42 7.29 -4.04
C GLU A 122 -20.64 6.58 -5.18
N GLU A 123 -19.35 6.92 -5.32
CA GLU A 123 -18.41 6.45 -6.33
C GLU A 123 -17.65 5.18 -5.89
N ASP A 124 -17.18 4.40 -6.86
CA ASP A 124 -16.41 3.19 -6.63
C ASP A 124 -14.93 3.55 -6.36
N CYS A 125 -14.34 3.12 -5.23
CA CYS A 125 -12.90 3.29 -4.96
C CYS A 125 -12.05 2.39 -5.88
N PHE A 126 -10.85 2.84 -6.24
CA PHE A 126 -9.85 1.95 -6.82
C PHE A 126 -9.27 1.03 -5.75
N LEU A 127 -8.79 -0.13 -6.18
CA LEU A 127 -8.13 -1.12 -5.33
C LEU A 127 -6.73 -1.44 -5.82
N ALA A 128 -5.84 -1.62 -4.86
CA ALA A 128 -4.50 -2.16 -5.04
C ALA A 128 -4.07 -2.88 -3.76
N GLY A 129 -2.77 -3.16 -3.63
CA GLY A 129 -2.20 -3.75 -2.43
C GLY A 129 -2.30 -2.88 -1.18
N ASP A 130 -2.32 -1.56 -1.34
CA ASP A 130 -2.54 -0.60 -0.24
C ASP A 130 -3.90 0.11 -0.39
N SER A 131 -4.62 0.24 0.72
CA SER A 131 -5.98 0.81 0.75
C SER A 131 -6.02 2.32 0.54
N ARG A 132 -4.87 3.01 0.53
CA ARG A 132 -4.79 4.46 0.40
C ARG A 132 -4.60 4.93 -1.04
N ILE A 133 -4.75 4.06 -2.03
CA ILE A 133 -4.61 4.37 -3.47
C ILE A 133 -5.35 5.65 -3.89
N ASP A 134 -6.54 5.89 -3.33
CA ASP A 134 -7.41 7.03 -3.67
C ASP A 134 -7.17 8.29 -2.83
N LEU A 135 -6.08 8.36 -2.05
CA LEU A 135 -5.83 9.51 -1.18
C LEU A 135 -5.64 10.82 -1.96
N VAL A 136 -4.90 10.75 -3.07
CA VAL A 136 -4.70 11.86 -4.01
C VAL A 136 -4.58 11.32 -5.44
N PRO A 137 -4.98 12.07 -6.48
CA PRO A 137 -4.93 11.60 -7.86
C PRO A 137 -3.54 11.15 -8.33
N GLY A 138 -2.48 11.81 -7.85
CA GLY A 138 -1.10 11.43 -8.19
C GLY A 138 -0.73 10.02 -7.71
N LEU A 139 -1.33 9.56 -6.60
CA LEU A 139 -1.08 8.21 -6.08
C LEU A 139 -1.75 7.15 -6.98
N ILE A 140 -2.99 7.41 -7.42
CA ILE A 140 -3.70 6.55 -8.39
C ILE A 140 -2.85 6.33 -9.65
N VAL A 141 -2.22 7.39 -10.16
CA VAL A 141 -1.34 7.31 -11.35
C VAL A 141 -0.17 6.36 -11.11
N ILE A 142 0.51 6.47 -9.97
CA ILE A 142 1.66 5.62 -9.63
C ILE A 142 1.23 4.15 -9.49
N HIS A 143 0.13 3.87 -8.76
CA HIS A 143 -0.40 2.52 -8.66
C HIS A 143 -0.76 1.93 -10.02
N THR A 144 -1.44 2.73 -10.86
CA THR A 144 -1.81 2.35 -12.22
C THR A 144 -0.58 1.99 -13.06
N ALA A 145 0.49 2.78 -12.96
CA ALA A 145 1.73 2.52 -13.69
C ALA A 145 2.36 1.18 -13.32
N PHE A 146 2.44 0.85 -12.02
CA PHE A 146 2.99 -0.44 -11.58
C PHE A 146 2.10 -1.64 -11.92
N ILE A 147 0.77 -1.49 -11.86
CA ILE A 147 -0.16 -2.54 -12.28
C ILE A 147 -0.01 -2.82 -13.79
N ARG A 148 0.06 -1.76 -14.60
CA ARG A 148 0.32 -1.88 -16.05
C ARG A 148 1.68 -2.51 -16.34
N LEU A 149 2.72 -2.12 -15.59
CA LEU A 149 4.06 -2.70 -15.71
C LEU A 149 4.06 -4.21 -15.41
N HIS A 150 3.42 -4.61 -14.30
CA HIS A 150 3.28 -6.02 -13.95
C HIS A 150 2.63 -6.81 -15.09
N ASN A 151 1.45 -6.36 -15.55
CA ASN A 151 0.73 -7.06 -16.60
C ASN A 151 1.53 -7.14 -17.92
N ASN A 152 2.26 -6.09 -18.26
CA ASN A 152 3.12 -6.09 -19.44
C ASN A 152 4.28 -7.11 -19.32
N ILE A 153 4.92 -7.20 -18.15
CA ILE A 153 6.00 -8.18 -17.92
C ILE A 153 5.44 -9.60 -17.87
N ALA A 154 4.29 -9.82 -17.22
CA ALA A 154 3.62 -11.12 -17.17
C ALA A 154 3.29 -11.64 -18.58
N ASP A 155 2.73 -10.79 -19.44
CA ASP A 155 2.44 -11.14 -20.84
C ASP A 155 3.70 -11.51 -21.63
N GLN A 156 4.82 -10.82 -21.39
CA GLN A 156 6.11 -11.14 -22.02
C GLN A 156 6.67 -12.46 -21.51
N LEU A 157 6.65 -12.70 -20.19
CA LEU A 157 7.13 -13.94 -19.59
C LEU A 157 6.31 -15.14 -20.04
N ALA A 158 4.98 -15.00 -20.16
CA ALA A 158 4.09 -16.04 -20.66
C ALA A 158 4.41 -16.44 -22.11
N ARG A 159 4.78 -15.47 -22.96
CA ARG A 159 5.20 -15.73 -24.35
C ARG A 159 6.56 -16.42 -24.45
N LEU A 160 7.49 -16.03 -23.59
CA LEU A 160 8.85 -16.61 -23.58
C LEU A 160 8.87 -18.01 -22.95
N ASN A 161 8.03 -18.25 -21.94
CA ASN A 161 8.03 -19.47 -21.14
C ASN A 161 6.66 -20.15 -21.22
N THR A 162 6.36 -20.77 -22.36
CA THR A 162 5.05 -21.39 -22.63
C THR A 162 4.65 -22.51 -21.67
N ASN A 163 5.63 -23.07 -20.93
CA ASN A 163 5.41 -24.16 -19.99
C ASN A 163 5.18 -23.68 -18.54
N TRP A 164 5.31 -22.38 -18.27
CA TRP A 164 5.09 -21.84 -16.94
C TRP A 164 3.59 -21.76 -16.63
N CYS A 165 3.23 -22.13 -15.40
CA CYS A 165 1.88 -21.94 -14.90
C CYS A 165 1.65 -20.47 -14.48
N ASN A 166 0.37 -20.07 -14.34
CA ASN A 166 -0.01 -18.72 -13.94
C ASN A 166 0.64 -18.27 -12.63
N GLU A 167 0.84 -19.19 -11.68
CA GLU A 167 1.51 -18.88 -10.39
C GLU A 167 2.98 -18.52 -10.61
N THR A 168 3.70 -19.29 -11.44
CA THR A 168 5.11 -19.01 -11.72
C THR A 168 5.27 -17.65 -12.40
N ILE A 169 4.42 -17.37 -13.40
CA ILE A 169 4.42 -16.07 -14.09
C ILE A 169 4.18 -14.93 -13.10
N TYR A 170 3.17 -15.07 -12.22
CA TYR A 170 2.86 -14.06 -11.21
C TYR A 170 4.02 -13.79 -10.26
N GLN A 171 4.62 -14.84 -9.69
CA GLN A 171 5.70 -14.70 -8.70
C GLN A 171 6.99 -14.14 -9.31
N GLU A 172 7.37 -14.59 -10.52
CA GLU A 172 8.54 -14.04 -11.21
C GLU A 172 8.32 -12.58 -11.64
N THR A 173 7.12 -12.25 -12.12
CA THR A 173 6.76 -10.86 -12.42
C THR A 173 6.80 -9.99 -11.17
N ARG A 174 6.21 -10.45 -10.05
CA ARG A 174 6.24 -9.78 -8.75
C ARG A 174 7.67 -9.53 -8.29
N ARG A 175 8.55 -10.52 -8.42
CA ARG A 175 9.97 -10.42 -8.06
C ARG A 175 10.69 -9.34 -8.87
N ILE A 176 10.45 -9.28 -10.18
CA ILE A 176 11.02 -8.24 -11.06
C ILE A 176 10.50 -6.85 -10.68
N VAL A 177 9.20 -6.69 -10.45
CA VAL A 177 8.62 -5.40 -10.06
C VAL A 177 9.13 -4.95 -8.69
N GLY A 178 9.25 -5.85 -7.71
CA GLY A 178 9.87 -5.54 -6.43
C GLY A 178 11.31 -5.02 -6.58
N ALA A 179 12.10 -5.65 -7.45
CA ALA A 179 13.46 -5.18 -7.76
C ALA A 179 13.46 -3.80 -8.44
N PHE A 180 12.51 -3.49 -9.33
CA PHE A 180 12.38 -2.15 -9.88
C PHE A 180 12.10 -1.10 -8.81
N VAL A 181 11.20 -1.38 -7.86
CA VAL A 181 10.90 -0.46 -6.75
C VAL A 181 12.15 -0.24 -5.88
N GLN A 182 12.89 -1.30 -5.56
CA GLN A 182 14.16 -1.19 -4.82
C GLN A 182 15.19 -0.34 -5.58
N LEU A 183 15.38 -0.59 -6.87
CA LEU A 183 16.33 0.15 -7.70
C LEU A 183 15.98 1.63 -7.78
N ILE A 184 14.73 1.97 -8.10
CA ILE A 184 14.28 3.37 -8.14
C ILE A 184 14.51 4.04 -6.78
N THR A 185 14.20 3.34 -5.68
CA THR A 185 14.36 3.87 -4.33
C THR A 185 15.83 4.17 -4.01
N TYR A 186 16.72 3.19 -4.13
CA TYR A 186 18.12 3.34 -3.71
C TYR A 186 19.01 4.07 -4.72
N ARG A 187 18.77 3.90 -6.01
CA ARG A 187 19.59 4.51 -7.07
C ARG A 187 19.10 5.92 -7.41
N ASP A 188 17.79 6.11 -7.52
CA ASP A 188 17.24 7.31 -8.16
C ASP A 188 16.61 8.30 -7.18
N TRP A 189 16.20 7.87 -5.99
CA TRP A 189 15.45 8.73 -5.06
C TRP A 189 16.22 9.04 -3.76
N LEU A 190 16.73 8.02 -3.06
CA LEU A 190 17.49 8.22 -1.82
C LEU A 190 18.71 9.15 -1.96
N PRO A 191 19.50 9.14 -3.06
CA PRO A 191 20.62 10.05 -3.20
C PRO A 191 20.22 11.53 -3.20
N TYR A 192 19.06 11.86 -3.79
CA TYR A 192 18.54 13.23 -3.79
C TYR A 192 17.98 13.63 -2.43
N LEU A 193 17.38 12.67 -1.70
CA LEU A 193 16.81 12.94 -0.38
C LEU A 193 17.89 13.08 0.70
N LEU A 194 18.84 12.15 0.75
CA LEU A 194 19.81 12.02 1.84
C LEU A 194 21.15 12.72 1.54
N GLY A 195 21.45 12.94 0.27
CA GLY A 195 22.71 13.49 -0.18
C GLY A 195 23.87 12.48 -0.16
N PRO A 196 24.97 12.77 -0.87
CA PRO A 196 26.06 11.82 -1.11
C PRO A 196 26.78 11.38 0.17
N LYS A 197 26.87 12.26 1.18
CA LYS A 197 27.54 11.94 2.44
C LYS A 197 26.85 10.80 3.18
N VAL A 198 25.53 10.90 3.40
CA VAL A 198 24.75 9.87 4.11
C VAL A 198 24.72 8.58 3.30
N MET A 199 24.56 8.67 1.97
CA MET A 199 24.62 7.49 1.10
C MET A 199 25.93 6.70 1.25
N ASN A 200 27.07 7.41 1.38
CA ASN A 200 28.37 6.79 1.58
C ASN A 200 28.55 6.27 3.01
N ASP A 201 28.23 7.06 4.02
CA ASP A 201 28.40 6.70 5.44
C ASP A 201 27.64 5.42 5.80
N TYR A 202 26.48 5.18 5.15
CA TYR A 202 25.64 4.00 5.37
C TYR A 202 25.75 2.95 4.25
N ASN A 203 26.67 3.08 3.29
CA ASN A 203 26.87 2.15 2.16
C ASN A 203 25.56 1.83 1.39
N LEU A 204 24.76 2.85 1.10
CA LEU A 204 23.45 2.70 0.46
C LEU A 204 23.51 2.74 -1.08
N ASN A 205 24.68 3.03 -1.66
CA ASN A 205 24.83 3.13 -3.11
C ASN A 205 24.67 1.75 -3.79
N VAL A 206 23.90 1.72 -4.87
CA VAL A 206 23.71 0.52 -5.69
C VAL A 206 24.94 0.30 -6.57
N ALA A 207 25.50 -0.91 -6.54
CA ALA A 207 26.59 -1.29 -7.44
C ALA A 207 26.14 -1.28 -8.91
N SER A 208 27.05 -0.94 -9.82
CA SER A 208 26.79 -0.96 -11.27
C SER A 208 26.54 -2.36 -11.83
N ASP A 209 27.05 -3.39 -11.15
CA ASP A 209 27.09 -4.77 -11.59
C ASP A 209 27.25 -5.74 -10.40
N GLY A 210 26.97 -7.01 -10.65
CA GLY A 210 27.11 -8.10 -9.67
C GLY A 210 25.97 -8.19 -8.65
N TYR A 211 26.25 -8.89 -7.55
CA TYR A 211 25.31 -9.13 -6.45
C TYR A 211 25.77 -8.42 -5.19
N SER A 212 24.82 -7.86 -4.44
CA SER A 212 25.10 -7.38 -3.09
C SER A 212 25.38 -8.56 -2.15
N LYS A 213 26.37 -8.37 -1.26
CA LYS A 213 26.68 -9.29 -0.15
C LYS A 213 26.26 -8.72 1.21
N THR A 214 25.46 -7.65 1.21
CA THR A 214 25.05 -6.94 2.42
C THR A 214 23.93 -7.61 3.21
N TYR A 215 23.33 -8.69 2.68
CA TYR A 215 22.31 -9.43 3.41
C TYR A 215 22.87 -10.01 4.71
N SER A 216 22.17 -9.74 5.80
CA SER A 216 22.49 -10.24 7.13
C SER A 216 21.18 -10.66 7.81
N HIS A 217 21.14 -11.91 8.29
CA HIS A 217 19.95 -12.50 8.94
C HIS A 217 19.77 -12.04 10.40
N VAL A 218 20.78 -11.34 10.96
CA VAL A 218 20.72 -10.80 12.33
C VAL A 218 20.22 -9.36 12.37
N GLU A 219 20.05 -8.72 11.22
CA GLU A 219 19.48 -7.37 11.13
C GLU A 219 17.97 -7.43 11.34
N ASP A 220 17.44 -6.48 12.10
CA ASP A 220 16.01 -6.30 12.30
C ASP A 220 15.45 -5.41 11.17
N PRO A 221 14.63 -5.96 10.25
CA PRO A 221 14.08 -5.19 9.14
C PRO A 221 12.80 -4.43 9.51
N THR A 222 12.35 -4.45 10.76
CA THR A 222 11.09 -3.82 11.16
C THR A 222 11.14 -2.30 11.05
N ILE A 223 9.98 -1.70 10.75
CA ILE A 223 9.85 -0.25 10.69
C ILE A 223 9.80 0.33 12.11
N ARG A 224 10.71 1.25 12.42
CA ARG A 224 10.70 1.98 13.69
C ARG A 224 9.51 2.94 13.77
N ASN A 225 8.89 3.04 14.94
CA ASN A 225 7.73 3.90 15.17
C ASN A 225 7.98 5.38 14.83
N VAL A 226 9.18 5.90 15.11
CA VAL A 226 9.56 7.27 14.75
C VAL A 226 9.53 7.54 13.24
N PHE A 227 9.82 6.52 12.42
CA PHE A 227 9.80 6.63 10.97
C PHE A 227 8.38 6.90 10.45
N THR A 228 7.38 6.17 10.97
CA THR A 228 5.97 6.29 10.54
C THR A 228 5.26 7.52 11.13
N THR A 229 5.66 7.95 12.32
CA THR A 229 4.93 9.00 13.07
C THR A 229 5.46 10.41 12.85
N ALA A 230 6.75 10.57 12.51
CA ALA A 230 7.35 11.89 12.42
C ALA A 230 8.35 12.02 11.27
N ALA A 231 9.32 11.11 11.14
CA ALA A 231 10.49 11.37 10.29
C ALA A 231 10.20 11.28 8.79
N PHE A 232 9.22 10.49 8.36
CA PHE A 232 8.91 10.26 6.95
C PHE A 232 7.48 10.68 6.58
N ARG A 233 7.10 11.91 6.99
CA ARG A 233 5.81 12.55 6.69
C ARG A 233 5.95 13.70 5.72
#